data_AF-A0A7X9BSX4-F1
#
_entry.id   AF-A0A7X9BSX4-F1
#
_cell.length_a   1.000
_cell.length_b   1.000
_cell.length_c   1.000
_cell.angle_alpha   90.00
_cell.angle_beta   90.00
_cell.angle_gamma   90.00
#
_symmetry.space_group_name_H-M   'P 1'
#
loop_
_entity.id
_entity.type
_entity.pdbx_description
1 polymer ?
#
loop_
_entity_poly.entity_id
_entity_poly.type
_entity_poly.pdbx_seq_one_letter_code
_entity_poly.pdbx_strand_id
1 'polypeptide(L)' 'MYKIFLKRIFDFLLALVGCVIISPIFLVLWIWLTIANKGSGAIFTQERPGKDEKLFKLYK' A
#
# COMPACT_ATOMS: atom_id res chain seq x y z
N MET A 1 -9.28 -22.41 -15.99
CA MET A 1 -9.92 -21.10 -16.25
C MET A 1 -10.25 -20.28 -14.99
N TYR A 2 -10.70 -20.86 -13.86
CA TYR A 2 -11.00 -20.11 -12.63
C TYR A 2 -9.77 -19.45 -11.96
N LYS A 3 -8.60 -20.09 -12.03
CA LYS A 3 -7.39 -19.66 -11.29
C LYS A 3 -6.62 -18.48 -11.89
N ILE A 4 -6.78 -18.17 -13.18
CA ILE A 4 -5.88 -17.24 -13.89
C ILE A 4 -6.54 -15.88 -14.13
N PHE A 5 -7.79 -15.85 -14.61
CA PHE A 5 -8.43 -14.61 -15.03
C PHE A 5 -9.39 -14.05 -13.97
N LEU A 6 -10.29 -14.89 -13.46
CA LEU A 6 -11.30 -14.48 -12.47
C LEU A 6 -10.65 -14.06 -11.15
N LYS A 7 -9.67 -14.81 -10.65
CA LYS A 7 -8.97 -14.46 -9.41
C LYS A 7 -8.33 -13.07 -9.46
N ARG A 8 -7.70 -12.70 -10.58
CA ARG A 8 -7.04 -11.39 -10.74
C ARG A 8 -8.03 -10.22 -10.66
N ILE A 9 -9.20 -10.40 -11.27
CA ILE A 9 -10.28 -9.40 -11.28
C ILE A 9 -10.83 -9.23 -9.87
N PHE A 10 -11.12 -10.33 -9.18
CA PHE A 10 -11.63 -10.29 -7.81
C PHE A 10 -10.62 -9.72 -6.83
N ASP A 11 -9.34 -10.11 -6.90
CA ASP A 11 -8.28 -9.57 -6.05
C ASP A 11 -8.15 -8.04 -6.24
N PHE A 12 -8.27 -7.55 -7.48
CA PHE A 12 -8.23 -6.11 -7.77
C PHE A 12 -9.46 -5.36 -7.27
N LEU A 13 -10.68 -5.89 -7.53
CA LEU A 13 -11.93 -5.28 -7.06
C LEU A 13 -12.00 -5.22 -5.53
N LEU A 14 -11.65 -6.31 -4.86
CA LEU A 14 -11.63 -6.37 -3.39
C LEU A 14 -10.59 -5.42 -2.80
N ALA A 15 -9.40 -5.34 -3.39
CA ALA A 15 -8.38 -4.38 -2.98
C ALA A 15 -8.85 -2.93 -3.16
N LEU A 16 -9.51 -2.62 -4.28
CA LEU A 16 -10.01 -1.27 -4.57
C LEU A 16 -11.10 -0.86 -3.58
N VAL A 17 -12.06 -1.74 -3.31
CA VAL A 17 -13.11 -1.49 -2.31
C VAL A 17 -12.52 -1.32 -0.91
N GLY A 18 -11.59 -2.21 -0.51
CA GLY A 18 -10.89 -2.10 0.76
C GLY A 18 -10.12 -0.79 0.89
N CYS A 19 -9.41 -0.36 -0.16
CA CYS A 19 -8.71 0.92 -0.18
C CYS A 19 -9.65 2.11 0.00
N VAL A 20 -10.82 2.11 -0.65
CA VAL A 20 -11.80 3.21 -0.52
C VAL A 20 -12.34 3.29 0.91
N ILE A 21 -12.70 2.15 1.51
CA ILE A 21 -13.23 2.09 2.87
C ILE A 21 -12.18 2.53 3.91
N ILE A 22 -10.92 2.13 3.73
CA ILE A 22 -9.84 2.44 4.67
C ILE A 22 -9.22 3.83 4.39
N SER A 23 -9.49 4.44 3.24
CA SER A 23 -8.95 5.77 2.86
C SER A 23 -9.10 6.87 3.94
N PRO A 24 -10.24 7.04 4.65
CA PRO A 24 -10.34 8.04 5.72
C PRO A 24 -9.37 7.74 6.87
N ILE A 25 -9.16 6.47 7.21
CA ILE A 25 -8.24 6.05 8.28
C ILE A 25 -6.80 6.31 7.84
N PHE A 26 -6.45 6.01 6.58
CA PHE A 26 -5.13 6.31 6.03
C PHE A 26 -4.82 7.81 6.05
N LEU A 27 -5.80 8.67 5.75
CA LEU A 27 -5.64 10.12 5.80
C LEU A 27 -5.34 10.61 7.23
N VAL A 28 -6.10 10.13 8.22
CA VAL A 28 -5.87 10.50 9.62
C VAL A 28 -4.49 10.04 10.10
N LEU A 29 -4.11 8.81 9.81
CA LEU A 29 -2.79 8.27 10.15
C LEU A 29 -1.67 9.05 9.48
N TRP A 30 -1.85 9.43 8.20
CA TRP A 30 -0.87 10.21 7.45
C TRP A 30 -0.64 11.59 8.05
N ILE A 31 -1.71 12.30 8.42
CA ILE A 31 -1.63 13.62 9.09
C ILE A 31 -0.93 13.46 10.44
N TRP A 32 -1.35 12.48 11.25
CA TRP A 32 -0.77 12.25 12.57
C TRP A 32 0.73 11.93 12.49
N LEU A 33 1.13 11.01 11.62
CA LEU A 33 2.52 10.63 11.41
C LEU A 33 3.36 11.80 10.90
N THR A 34 2.80 12.64 10.03
CA THR A 34 3.51 13.83 9.51
C THR A 34 3.80 14.83 10.64
N ILE A 35 2.85 15.01 11.57
CA ILE A 35 3.04 15.86 12.75
C ILE A 35 4.04 15.22 13.72
N ALA A 36 3.91 13.92 14.01
CA ALA A 36 4.80 13.20 14.92
C ALA A 36 6.26 13.15 14.42
N ASN A 37 6.46 13.01 13.10
CA ASN A 37 7.78 12.98 12.46
C ASN A 37 8.33 14.39 12.15
N LYS A 38 7.76 15.46 12.74
CA LYS A 38 8.22 16.85 12.58
C LYS A 38 8.36 17.28 11.12
N GLY A 39 7.44 16.86 10.25
CA GLY A 39 7.44 17.26 8.84
C GLY A 39 8.35 16.46 7.90
N SER A 40 9.11 15.46 8.39
CA SER A 40 9.89 14.55 7.52
C SER A 40 9.03 13.57 6.70
N GLY A 41 7.70 13.66 6.82
CA GLY A 41 6.73 12.80 6.14
C GLY A 41 6.38 11.54 6.94
N ALA A 42 5.23 10.96 6.59
CA ALA A 42 4.71 9.75 7.20
C ALA A 42 5.20 8.44 6.55
N ILE A 43 5.97 8.54 5.48
CA ILE A 43 6.31 7.41 4.61
C ILE A 43 7.81 7.14 4.66
N PHE A 44 8.18 5.97 5.15
CA PHE A 44 9.54 5.47 5.15
C PHE A 44 9.72 4.48 4.01
N THR A 45 10.69 4.71 3.13
CA THR A 45 11.02 3.76 2.07
C THR A 45 12.18 2.88 2.49
N GLN A 46 12.01 1.56 2.42
CA GLN A 46 13.09 0.57 2.58
C GLN A 46 13.30 -0.18 1.27
N GLU A 47 14.55 -0.33 0.82
CA GLU A 47 14.86 -1.17 -0.34
C GLU A 47 14.89 -2.64 0.07
N ARG A 48 14.10 -3.47 -0.63
CA ARG A 48 14.04 -4.92 -0.42
C ARG A 48 14.17 -5.64 -1.77
N PRO A 49 14.85 -6.80 -1.83
CA PRO A 49 14.88 -7.63 -3.02
C PRO A 49 13.49 -8.24 -3.26
N GLY A 50 12.94 -7.98 -4.45
CA GLY A 50 11.64 -8.47 -4.89
C GLY A 50 11.74 -9.70 -5.77
N LYS A 51 10.70 -9.94 -6.56
CA LYS A 51 10.67 -11.05 -7.50
C LYS A 51 11.82 -10.90 -8.51
N ASP A 52 12.54 -11.99 -8.76
CA ASP A 52 13.69 -12.04 -9.67
C ASP A 52 14.82 -11.08 -9.25
N GLU A 53 15.03 -10.90 -7.93
CA GLU A 53 16.05 -10.02 -7.32
C GLU A 53 15.92 -8.54 -7.68
N LYS A 54 14.82 -8.15 -8.32
CA LYS A 54 14.56 -6.74 -8.63
C LYS A 54 14.30 -5.99 -7.34
N LEU A 55 15.17 -5.02 -7.05
CA LEU A 55 14.99 -4.12 -5.92
C LEU A 55 13.66 -3.37 -6.06
N PHE A 56 12.86 -3.39 -5.01
CA PHE A 56 11.66 -2.56 -4.92
C PHE A 56 11.69 -1.76 -3.62
N LYS A 57 11.10 -0.57 -3.68
CA LYS A 57 10.93 0.28 -2.51
C LYS A 57 9.66 -0.13 -1.80
N LEU A 58 9.82 -0.66 -0.59
CA LEU A 58 8.74 -0.90 0.33
C LEU A 58 8.41 0.43 1.03
N TYR A 59 7.23 0.97 0.76
CA TYR A 59 6.68 2.10 1.49
C TYR A 59 6.10 1.58 2.81
N LYS A 60 6.55 2.13 3.94
CA LYS A 60 6.07 1.85 5.29
C LYS A 60 5.56 3.11 5.96
#